data_AF-A0A7X8HI04-F1
#
_entry.id   AF-A0A7X8HI04-F1
#
_cell.length_a   1.000
_cell.length_b   1.000
_cell.length_c   1.000
_cell.angle_alpha   90.00
_cell.angle_beta   90.00
_cell.angle_gamma   90.00
#
_symmetry.space_group_name_H-M   'P 1'
#
loop_
_entity.id
_entity.type
_entity.pdbx_description
1 polymer ?
#
loop_
_entity_poly.entity_id
_entity_poly.type
_entity_poly.pdbx_seq_one_letter_code
_entity_poly.pdbx_strand_id
1 'polypeptide(L)'
;MEKLIEWIHAINAIAWGSPMLMLLAGTGLFLTVGLGFMPQRKLGYGFRMLWQGRRSTEQGDISPFNALMTALSATIGTGNIAGVATAIYYGGPGAIFWMWLIALIGMATKFSEAALAVHFREVDKNGHYVGGPMYYIRNGLGK
;
A
#
# COMPACT_ATOMS: atom_id res chain seq x y z
N MET A 1 -19.46 -18.28 -26.54
CA MET A 1 -19.14 -16.88 -26.17
C MET A 1 -19.80 -16.51 -24.84
N GLU A 2 -21.11 -16.70 -24.68
CA GLU A 2 -21.84 -16.35 -23.44
C GLU A 2 -21.32 -17.06 -22.18
N LYS A 3 -21.12 -18.38 -22.21
CA LYS A 3 -20.53 -19.10 -21.08
C LYS A 3 -19.15 -18.58 -20.67
N LEU A 4 -18.29 -18.22 -21.63
CA LEU A 4 -16.97 -17.66 -21.33
C LEU A 4 -17.09 -16.32 -20.60
N ILE A 5 -18.03 -15.48 -21.03
CA ILE A 5 -18.32 -14.18 -20.41
C ILE A 5 -18.85 -14.38 -18.98
N GLU A 6 -19.76 -15.33 -18.76
CA GLU A 6 -20.25 -15.67 -17.41
C GLU A 6 -19.12 -16.14 -16.47
N TRP A 7 -18.23 -17.01 -16.96
CA TRP A 7 -17.05 -17.45 -16.19
C TRP A 7 -16.13 -16.29 -15.83
N ILE A 8 -15.88 -15.35 -16.76
CA ILE A 8 -15.09 -14.15 -16.51
C ILE A 8 -15.75 -13.25 -15.47
N HIS A 9 -17.07 -13.05 -15.54
CA HIS A 9 -17.80 -12.26 -14.55
C HIS A 9 -17.76 -12.88 -13.15
N ALA A 10 -17.88 -14.21 -13.04
CA ALA A 10 -17.77 -14.91 -11.77
C ALA A 10 -16.38 -14.75 -11.14
N ILE A 11 -15.31 -14.89 -11.92
CA ILE A 11 -13.93 -14.67 -11.45
C ILE A 11 -13.74 -13.22 -11.02
N ASN A 12 -14.22 -12.25 -11.81
CA ASN A 12 -14.11 -10.83 -11.47
C ASN A 12 -14.88 -10.48 -10.18
N ALA A 13 -16.05 -11.07 -9.96
CA ALA A 13 -16.82 -10.85 -8.75
C ALA A 13 -16.10 -11.35 -7.49
N ILE A 14 -15.30 -12.42 -7.59
CA ILE A 14 -14.52 -12.93 -6.46
C ILE A 14 -13.22 -12.14 -6.30
N ALA A 15 -12.49 -11.91 -7.40
CA ALA A 15 -11.17 -11.27 -7.38
C ALA A 15 -11.24 -9.77 -7.06
N TRP A 16 -12.28 -9.07 -7.51
CA TRP A 16 -12.42 -7.62 -7.40
C TRP A 16 -13.70 -7.17 -6.69
N GLY A 17 -14.57 -8.11 -6.31
CA GLY A 17 -15.81 -7.78 -5.61
C GLY A 17 -15.65 -7.73 -4.09
N SER A 18 -16.78 -7.91 -3.40
CA SER A 18 -16.85 -7.76 -1.94
C SER A 18 -15.90 -8.66 -1.15
N PRO A 19 -15.58 -9.92 -1.52
CA PRO A 19 -14.70 -10.76 -0.72
C PRO A 19 -13.28 -10.20 -0.63
N MET A 20 -12.73 -9.74 -1.76
CA MET A 20 -11.38 -9.15 -1.79
C MET A 20 -11.32 -7.85 -0.97
N LEU A 21 -12.35 -7.00 -1.07
CA LEU A 21 -12.44 -5.77 -0.29
C LEU A 21 -12.51 -6.05 1.21
N MET A 22 -13.30 -7.05 1.63
CA MET A 22 -13.38 -7.49 3.02
C MET A 22 -12.05 -8.05 3.52
N LEU A 23 -11.34 -8.83 2.71
CA LEU A 23 -10.05 -9.39 3.07
C LEU A 23 -8.98 -8.30 3.23
N LEU A 24 -8.98 -7.31 2.33
CA LEU A 24 -8.04 -6.18 2.38
C LEU A 24 -8.30 -5.29 3.59
N ALA A 25 -9.57 -4.92 3.83
CA ALA A 25 -9.96 -4.14 5.00
C ALA A 25 -9.72 -4.92 6.31
N GLY A 26 -10.05 -6.21 6.33
CA GLY A 26 -9.85 -7.10 7.48
C GLY A 26 -8.38 -7.29 7.82
N THR A 27 -7.52 -7.47 6.81
CA THR A 27 -6.06 -7.57 7.02
C THR A 27 -5.50 -6.25 7.55
N GLY A 28 -5.92 -5.12 6.98
CA GLY A 28 -5.48 -3.81 7.50
C GLY A 28 -5.94 -3.57 8.93
N LEU A 29 -7.15 -4.00 9.30
CA LEU A 29 -7.66 -3.87 10.66
C LEU A 29 -6.89 -4.78 11.62
N PHE A 30 -6.67 -6.04 11.23
CA PHE A 30 -5.87 -7.01 11.97
C PHE A 30 -4.45 -6.47 12.23
N LEU A 31 -3.78 -5.95 11.20
CA LEU A 31 -2.45 -5.35 11.35
C LEU A 31 -2.47 -4.08 12.18
N THR A 32 -3.50 -3.23 12.03
CA THR A 32 -3.64 -2.00 12.82
C THR A 32 -3.73 -2.32 14.31
N VAL A 33 -4.55 -3.29 14.69
CA VAL A 33 -4.70 -3.73 16.09
C VAL A 33 -3.44 -4.45 16.57
N GLY A 34 -2.88 -5.35 15.76
CA GLY A 34 -1.67 -6.11 16.10
C GLY A 34 -0.43 -5.22 16.29
N LEU A 35 -0.32 -4.13 15.54
CA LEU A 35 0.74 -3.11 15.69
C LEU A 35 0.42 -2.08 16.80
N GLY A 36 -0.70 -2.20 17.50
CA GLY A 36 -1.10 -1.25 18.56
C GLY A 36 -1.29 0.18 18.05
N PHE A 37 -1.83 0.34 16.82
CA PHE A 37 -2.01 1.63 16.14
C PHE A 37 -0.70 2.41 15.95
N MET A 38 0.44 1.72 15.91
CA MET A 38 1.76 2.35 15.80
C MET A 38 1.91 3.27 14.56
N PRO A 39 1.51 2.87 13.33
CA PRO A 39 1.61 3.73 12.16
C PRO A 39 0.89 5.06 12.36
N GLN A 40 -0.36 5.01 12.85
CA GLN A 40 -1.20 6.17 13.10
C GLN A 40 -0.62 7.08 14.21
N ARG A 41 -0.10 6.48 15.29
CA ARG A 41 0.51 7.22 16.42
C ARG A 41 1.87 7.84 16.07
N LYS A 42 2.60 7.27 15.12
CA LYS A 42 3.97 7.69 14.74
C LYS A 42 4.02 8.50 13.45
N LEU A 43 2.87 8.86 12.84
CA LEU A 43 2.82 9.71 11.65
C LEU A 43 3.65 11.00 11.79
N GLY A 44 3.50 11.73 12.89
CA GLY A 44 4.25 12.98 13.12
C GLY A 44 5.77 12.77 13.19
N TYR A 45 6.21 11.65 13.77
CA TYR A 45 7.62 11.27 13.77
C TYR A 45 8.12 10.94 12.36
N GLY A 46 7.31 10.23 11.56
CA GLY A 46 7.61 9.93 10.16
C GLY A 46 7.80 11.20 9.31
N PHE A 47 6.91 12.19 9.43
CA PHE A 47 7.06 13.47 8.74
C PHE A 47 8.34 14.22 9.14
N ARG A 48 8.68 14.20 10.44
CA ARG A 48 9.94 14.79 10.92
C ARG A 48 11.16 14.11 10.31
N MET A 49 11.19 12.77 10.27
CA MET A 49 12.27 12.02 9.63
C MET A 49 12.38 12.31 8.14
N LEU A 50 11.26 12.37 7.41
CA LEU A 50 11.24 12.70 5.98
C LEU A 50 11.84 14.09 5.71
N TRP A 51 11.52 15.07 6.56
CA TRP A 51 12.04 16.43 6.40
C TRP A 51 13.54 16.52 6.71
N GLN A 52 14.01 15.81 7.74
CA GLN A 52 15.42 15.72 8.09
C GLN A 52 16.23 14.93 7.04
N GLY A 53 15.64 13.87 6.48
CA GLY A 53 16.22 13.00 5.45
C GLY A 53 16.35 13.63 4.06
N ARG A 54 15.96 14.90 3.86
CA ARG A 54 16.24 15.62 2.61
C ARG A 54 17.73 15.83 2.33
N ARG A 55 18.57 15.74 3.37
CA ARG A 55 20.02 15.96 3.30
C ARG A 55 20.87 14.72 3.62
N SER A 56 20.24 13.56 3.83
CA SER A 56 20.97 12.36 4.30
C SER A 56 21.85 11.74 3.21
N THR A 57 23.12 11.53 3.53
CA THR A 57 24.16 10.82 2.76
C THR A 57 24.35 9.36 3.22
N GLU A 58 23.36 8.79 3.91
CA GLU A 58 23.46 7.41 4.43
C GLU A 58 23.21 6.33 3.36
N GLN A 59 23.58 5.09 3.66
CA GLN A 59 23.54 3.94 2.75
C GLN A 59 22.12 3.63 2.23
N GLY A 60 21.89 3.96 0.95
CA GLY A 60 20.71 3.64 0.16
C GLY A 60 20.79 4.34 -1.20
N ASP A 61 20.10 3.82 -2.21
CA ASP A 61 20.22 4.32 -3.59
C ASP A 61 19.66 5.76 -3.75
N ILE A 62 18.72 6.15 -2.89
CA ILE A 62 18.05 7.45 -2.91
C ILE A 62 17.73 7.95 -1.49
N SER A 63 17.60 9.27 -1.33
CA SER A 63 17.19 9.85 -0.04
C SER A 63 15.76 9.45 0.35
N PRO A 64 15.42 9.39 1.65
CA PRO A 64 14.07 9.09 2.12
C PRO A 64 12.98 9.99 1.51
N PHE A 65 13.32 11.26 1.26
CA PHE A 65 12.40 12.19 0.60
C PHE A 65 12.18 11.83 -0.88
N ASN A 66 13.24 11.47 -1.61
CA ASN A 66 13.13 11.05 -3.00
C ASN A 66 12.36 9.73 -3.11
N ALA A 67 12.59 8.77 -2.21
CA ALA A 67 11.84 7.52 -2.16
C ALA A 67 10.34 7.76 -1.98
N LEU A 68 9.96 8.67 -1.07
CA LEU A 68 8.57 9.07 -0.90
C LEU A 68 8.01 9.71 -2.17
N MET A 69 8.75 10.62 -2.80
CA MET A 69 8.29 11.29 -4.03
C MET A 69 8.11 10.30 -5.19
N THR A 70 9.00 9.32 -5.34
CA THR A 70 8.83 8.24 -6.31
C THR A 70 7.56 7.44 -6.04
N ALA A 71 7.30 7.06 -4.78
CA ALA A 71 6.09 6.34 -4.40
C ALA A 71 4.80 7.18 -4.59
N LEU A 72 4.84 8.47 -4.26
CA LEU A 72 3.72 9.39 -4.47
C LEU A 72 3.44 9.61 -5.96
N SER A 73 4.48 9.75 -6.78
CA SER A 73 4.32 9.88 -8.24
C SER A 73 3.68 8.65 -8.86
N ALA A 74 3.90 7.44 -8.30
CA ALA A 74 3.29 6.21 -8.80
C ALA A 74 1.84 6.03 -8.33
N THR A 75 1.44 6.69 -7.23
CA THR A 75 0.13 6.50 -6.60
C THR A 75 -0.84 7.65 -6.86
N ILE A 76 -0.35 8.85 -7.15
CA ILE A 76 -1.16 10.03 -7.48
C ILE A 76 -1.29 10.13 -9.00
N GLY A 77 -2.52 10.02 -9.52
CA GLY A 77 -2.78 10.14 -10.94
C GLY A 77 -4.24 10.48 -11.26
N THR A 78 -4.54 10.55 -12.55
CA THR A 78 -5.91 10.81 -13.07
C THR A 78 -6.93 9.82 -12.52
N GLY A 79 -6.52 8.56 -12.29
CA GLY A 79 -7.34 7.53 -11.67
C GLY A 79 -7.85 7.88 -10.27
N ASN A 80 -7.07 8.61 -9.46
CA ASN A 80 -7.54 9.04 -8.14
C ASN A 80 -8.60 10.13 -8.25
N ILE A 81 -8.47 11.05 -9.21
CA ILE A 81 -9.43 12.14 -9.43
C ILE A 81 -10.73 11.58 -9.98
N ALA A 82 -10.65 10.80 -11.06
CA ALA A 82 -11.81 10.16 -11.67
C ALA A 82 -12.47 9.17 -10.71
N GLY A 83 -11.69 8.37 -9.99
CA GLY A 83 -12.19 7.39 -9.02
C GLY A 83 -12.94 8.03 -7.86
N VAL A 84 -12.44 9.14 -7.30
CA VAL A 84 -13.16 9.92 -6.28
C VAL A 84 -14.47 10.48 -6.85
N ALA A 85 -14.43 11.06 -8.06
CA ALA A 85 -15.64 11.60 -8.70
C ALA A 85 -16.69 10.51 -8.93
N THR A 86 -16.30 9.34 -9.45
CA THR A 86 -17.17 8.17 -9.65
C THR A 86 -17.73 7.65 -8.33
N ALA A 87 -16.90 7.58 -7.28
CA ALA A 87 -17.33 7.14 -5.96
C ALA A 87 -18.37 8.09 -5.34
N ILE A 88 -18.19 9.40 -5.49
CA ILE A 88 -19.16 10.40 -5.03
C ILE A 88 -20.44 10.34 -5.87
N TYR A 89 -20.30 10.18 -7.19
CA TYR A 89 -21.44 10.11 -8.10
C TYR A 89 -22.36 8.91 -7.78
N TYR A 90 -21.80 7.72 -7.59
CA TYR A 90 -22.59 6.51 -7.31
C TYR A 90 -22.88 6.29 -5.81
N GLY A 91 -21.96 6.63 -4.92
CA GLY A 91 -22.06 6.39 -3.48
C GLY A 91 -22.53 7.60 -2.66
N GLY A 92 -22.72 8.75 -3.30
CA GLY A 92 -23.04 10.01 -2.64
C GLY A 92 -21.86 10.62 -1.88
N PRO A 93 -22.07 11.79 -1.24
CA PRO A 93 -21.00 12.50 -0.53
C PRO A 93 -20.43 11.71 0.66
N GLY A 94 -21.19 10.75 1.21
CA GLY A 94 -20.74 9.88 2.29
C GLY A 94 -19.57 8.95 1.91
N ALA A 95 -19.30 8.77 0.62
CA ALA A 95 -18.16 7.96 0.15
C ALA A 95 -16.81 8.48 0.69
N ILE A 96 -16.66 9.81 0.84
CA ILE A 96 -15.41 10.43 1.30
C ILE A 96 -15.05 9.97 2.72
N PHE A 97 -16.04 9.85 3.61
CA PHE A 97 -15.83 9.36 4.97
C PHE A 97 -15.25 7.95 4.97
N TRP A 98 -15.81 7.07 4.13
CA TRP A 98 -15.33 5.69 4.01
C TRP A 98 -13.94 5.60 3.36
N MET A 99 -13.63 6.49 2.41
CA MET A 99 -12.27 6.57 1.83
C MET A 99 -11.23 6.91 2.90
N TRP A 100 -11.51 7.87 3.79
CA TRP A 100 -10.59 8.18 4.90
C TRP A 100 -10.47 7.04 5.90
N LEU A 101 -11.58 6.36 6.22
CA LEU A 101 -11.56 5.23 7.14
C LEU A 101 -10.69 4.08 6.59
N ILE A 102 -10.89 3.71 5.31
CA ILE A 102 -10.08 2.68 4.66
C ILE A 102 -8.62 3.13 4.54
N ALA A 103 -8.35 4.41 4.28
CA ALA A 103 -6.98 4.93 4.26
C ALA A 103 -6.29 4.78 5.63
N LEU A 104 -7.00 5.09 6.73
CA LEU A 104 -6.49 4.92 8.09
C LEU A 104 -6.17 3.46 8.40
N ILE A 105 -7.05 2.54 8.01
CA ILE A 105 -6.85 1.09 8.17
C ILE A 105 -5.68 0.61 7.30
N GLY A 106 -5.60 1.08 6.05
CA GLY A 106 -4.57 0.70 5.08
C GLY A 106 -3.17 1.19 5.42
N MET A 107 -3.01 2.22 6.27
CA MET A 107 -1.69 2.68 6.74
C MET A 107 -0.90 1.54 7.38
N ALA A 108 -1.55 0.68 8.17
CA ALA A 108 -0.88 -0.45 8.81
C ALA A 108 -0.39 -1.48 7.79
N THR A 109 -1.22 -1.82 6.81
CA THR A 109 -0.83 -2.70 5.71
C THR A 109 0.38 -2.15 4.96
N LYS A 110 0.33 -0.88 4.55
CA LYS A 110 1.44 -0.25 3.81
C LYS A 110 2.72 -0.15 4.63
N PHE A 111 2.60 0.12 5.93
CA PHE A 111 3.74 0.11 6.85
C PHE A 111 4.37 -1.28 6.94
N SER A 112 3.57 -2.33 7.14
CA SER A 112 4.05 -3.71 7.18
C SER A 112 4.72 -4.14 5.87
N GLU A 113 4.15 -3.79 4.72
CA GLU A 113 4.75 -4.06 3.40
C GLU A 113 6.12 -3.40 3.27
N ALA A 114 6.25 -2.13 3.64
CA ALA A 114 7.51 -1.40 3.58
C ALA A 114 8.55 -1.98 4.54
N ALA A 115 8.15 -2.32 5.77
CA ALA A 115 9.03 -2.93 6.76
C ALA A 115 9.57 -4.29 6.30
N LEU A 116 8.70 -5.15 5.77
CA LEU A 116 9.09 -6.45 5.21
C LEU A 116 9.98 -6.27 3.97
N ALA A 117 9.66 -5.31 3.10
CA ALA A 117 10.47 -5.04 1.92
C ALA A 117 11.90 -4.59 2.28
N VAL A 118 12.08 -3.83 3.36
CA VAL A 118 13.41 -3.42 3.84
C VAL A 118 14.12 -4.58 4.54
N HIS A 119 13.39 -5.40 5.32
CA HIS A 119 13.98 -6.51 6.07
C HIS A 119 14.48 -7.64 5.17
N PHE A 120 13.75 -7.94 4.09
CA PHE A 120 14.06 -9.05 3.17
C PHE A 120 14.64 -8.60 1.82
N ARG A 121 15.09 -7.35 1.70
CA ARG A 121 15.73 -6.85 0.47
C ARG A 121 17.03 -7.59 0.18
N GLU A 122 17.35 -7.69 -1.09
CA GLU A 122 18.61 -8.22 -1.60
C GLU A 122 19.36 -7.15 -2.39
N VAL A 123 20.61 -7.45 -2.71
CA VAL A 123 21.42 -6.65 -3.63
C VAL A 123 21.52 -7.42 -4.94
N ASP A 124 21.07 -6.81 -6.03
CA ASP A 124 21.17 -7.39 -7.37
C ASP A 124 22.64 -7.39 -7.85
N LYS A 125 22.92 -8.10 -8.95
CA LYS A 125 24.25 -8.21 -9.59
C LYS A 125 24.89 -6.86 -9.92
N ASN A 126 24.06 -5.84 -10.11
CA ASN A 126 24.48 -4.47 -10.39
C ASN A 126 24.75 -3.62 -9.13
N GLY A 127 24.62 -4.19 -7.93
CA GLY A 127 24.85 -3.49 -6.66
C GLY A 127 23.66 -2.69 -6.13
N HIS A 128 22.50 -2.73 -6.79
CA HIS A 128 21.29 -2.00 -6.37
C HIS A 128 20.44 -2.80 -5.39
N TYR A 129 19.74 -2.10 -4.49
CA TYR A 129 18.80 -2.74 -3.57
C TYR A 129 17.50 -3.11 -4.28
N VAL A 130 17.11 -4.39 -4.21
CA VAL A 130 15.86 -4.92 -4.75
C VAL A 130 15.02 -5.54 -3.63
N GLY A 131 13.72 -5.27 -3.63
CA GLY A 131 12.83 -5.70 -2.56
C GLY A 131 11.36 -5.69 -2.98
N GLY A 132 10.48 -5.86 -1.99
CA GLY A 132 9.03 -5.88 -2.19
C GLY A 132 8.41 -7.27 -2.02
N PRO A 133 7.14 -7.43 -2.41
CA PRO A 133 6.36 -8.63 -2.11
C PRO A 133 6.97 -9.95 -2.56
N MET A 134 7.51 -9.95 -3.77
CA MET A 134 8.16 -11.14 -4.32
C MET A 134 9.36 -11.59 -3.47
N TYR A 135 10.11 -10.64 -2.90
CA TYR A 135 11.31 -10.92 -2.11
C TYR A 135 10.97 -11.37 -0.70
N TYR A 136 10.06 -10.70 0.02
CA TYR A 136 9.72 -11.15 1.36
C TYR A 136 8.91 -12.46 1.36
N ILE A 137 8.20 -12.79 0.28
CA ILE A 137 7.60 -14.12 0.12
C ILE A 137 8.69 -15.17 -0.09
N ARG A 138 9.59 -14.95 -1.06
CA ARG A 138 10.67 -15.90 -1.37
C ARG A 138 11.62 -16.12 -0.18
N ASN A 139 11.96 -15.05 0.52
CA ASN A 139 13.01 -15.06 1.54
C ASN A 139 12.48 -15.24 2.97
N GLY A 140 11.17 -15.05 3.18
CA GLY A 140 10.54 -15.05 4.51
C GLY A 140 9.43 -16.08 4.73
N LEU A 141 8.71 -16.53 3.70
CA LEU A 141 7.58 -17.48 3.84
C LEU A 141 7.97 -18.96 3.64
N GLY A 142 9.26 -19.26 3.48
CA GLY A 142 9.78 -20.61 3.24
C GLY A 142 11.03 -20.96 4.06
N LYS A 143 11.22 -20.31 5.21
CA LYS A 143 12.19 -20.69 6.24
C LYS A 143 11.47 -21.10 7.52
#